data_AF-A0A482V989-F1
#
_entry.id   AF-A0A482V989-F1
#
_cell.length_a   1.000
_cell.length_b   1.000
_cell.length_c   1.000
_cell.angle_alpha   90.00
_cell.angle_beta   90.00
_cell.angle_gamma   90.00
#
_symmetry.space_group_name_H-M   'P 1'
#
loop_
_entity.id
_entity.type
_entity.pdbx_description
1 polymer ?
#
loop_
_entity_poly.entity_id
_entity_poly.type
_entity_poly.pdbx_seq_one_letter_code
_entity_poly.pdbx_strand_id
1 'polypeptide(L)'
;EVKEFLDFVSKSNGHENGWSSDDHHLFLKIRNKYKDIENLALNMNKILPGTQLVKRVYFLKYLNLFQILVQMNKKDEALERWRRAKSENTDQKDNEINDNNRNAVKNMLFKPTDRSVHEKIALWRAEKEAKRQQEQIYEQMQKERLNRVEDERRRLHEQLKKSVAKWKEEKLTKEQSEKLQKEIMEYQERKIRAAEANHMIKRFQAQDDIFIVKMKHNKLKEKNEVKRSKSSYIANRDPERILKPTKQWLLRTSKDNFMDSQVPVFVSNVRTIPKL
;
A
#
# COMPACT_ATOMS: atom_id res chain seq x y z
N GLU A 1 -6.28 -37.18 -3.58
CA GLU A 1 -4.84 -36.90 -3.73
C GLU A 1 -4.51 -35.77 -4.71
N VAL A 2 -4.74 -35.86 -6.03
CA VAL A 2 -4.53 -34.69 -6.95
C VAL A 2 -5.33 -33.46 -6.52
N LYS A 3 -6.55 -33.68 -6.02
CA LYS A 3 -7.40 -32.63 -5.47
C LYS A 3 -6.86 -32.00 -4.18
N GLU A 4 -6.19 -32.78 -3.34
CA GLU A 4 -5.58 -32.30 -2.08
C GLU A 4 -4.30 -31.51 -2.36
N PHE A 5 -3.55 -31.88 -3.40
CA PHE A 5 -2.42 -31.12 -3.89
C PHE A 5 -2.86 -29.77 -4.48
N LEU A 6 -3.90 -29.76 -5.31
CA LEU A 6 -4.47 -28.52 -5.85
C LEU A 6 -5.08 -27.63 -4.75
N ASP A 7 -5.72 -28.23 -3.75
CA ASP A 7 -6.19 -27.52 -2.55
C ASP A 7 -5.04 -26.98 -1.73
N PHE A 8 -3.94 -27.72 -1.60
CA PHE A 8 -2.74 -27.25 -0.89
C PHE A 8 -2.08 -26.10 -1.64
N VAL A 9 -1.87 -26.21 -2.95
CA VAL A 9 -1.25 -25.15 -3.77
C VAL A 9 -2.11 -23.88 -3.79
N SER A 10 -3.44 -24.01 -3.86
CA SER A 10 -4.34 -22.85 -3.78
C SER A 10 -4.35 -22.20 -2.39
N LYS A 11 -4.31 -22.99 -1.30
CA LYS A 11 -4.17 -22.49 0.08
C LYS A 11 -2.80 -21.90 0.39
N SER A 12 -1.77 -22.34 -0.33
CA SER A 12 -0.37 -21.90 -0.20
C SER A 12 -0.07 -20.62 -0.98
N ASN A 13 -1.04 -20.03 -1.68
CA ASN A 13 -0.79 -18.85 -2.54
C ASN A 13 0.14 -19.16 -3.74
N GLY A 14 0.08 -20.38 -4.29
CA GLY A 14 0.82 -20.79 -5.49
C GLY A 14 2.06 -21.66 -5.22
N HIS A 15 2.81 -21.96 -6.29
CA HIS A 15 4.02 -22.82 -6.24
C HIS A 15 5.14 -22.24 -5.38
N GLU A 16 5.18 -20.91 -5.22
CA GLU A 16 6.21 -20.19 -4.48
C GLU A 16 5.85 -20.00 -2.99
N ASN A 17 4.68 -20.47 -2.54
CA ASN A 17 4.24 -20.45 -1.14
C ASN A 17 4.40 -19.09 -0.41
N GLY A 18 4.17 -17.98 -1.13
CA GLY A 18 4.36 -16.62 -0.62
C GLY A 18 5.81 -16.17 -0.45
N TRP A 19 6.76 -16.87 -1.08
CA TRP A 19 8.16 -16.44 -1.19
C TRP A 19 8.32 -15.54 -2.41
N SER A 20 9.25 -14.59 -2.34
CA SER A 20 9.69 -13.88 -3.55
C SER A 20 10.31 -14.88 -4.52
N SER A 21 10.13 -14.69 -5.83
CA SER A 21 10.72 -15.56 -6.85
C SER A 21 12.25 -15.67 -6.70
N ASP A 22 12.89 -14.56 -6.29
CA ASP A 22 14.33 -14.53 -5.98
C ASP A 22 14.70 -15.39 -4.77
N ASP A 23 13.89 -15.37 -3.70
CA ASP A 23 14.11 -16.17 -2.49
C ASP A 23 13.89 -17.66 -2.75
N HIS A 24 12.89 -18.00 -3.57
CA HIS A 24 12.62 -19.36 -4.01
C HIS A 24 13.78 -19.90 -4.87
N HIS A 25 14.29 -19.09 -5.79
CA HIS A 25 15.43 -19.46 -6.62
C HIS A 25 16.72 -19.61 -5.81
N LEU A 26 16.95 -18.72 -4.83
CA LEU A 26 18.05 -18.81 -3.88
C LEU A 26 17.97 -20.09 -3.04
N PHE A 27 16.77 -20.47 -2.59
CA PHE A 27 16.53 -21.74 -1.91
C PHE A 27 16.94 -22.94 -2.75
N LEU A 28 16.53 -23.00 -4.02
CA LEU A 28 16.88 -24.11 -4.92
C LEU A 28 18.40 -24.23 -5.11
N LYS A 29 19.11 -23.10 -5.22
CA LYS A 29 20.59 -23.09 -5.31
C LYS A 29 21.24 -23.65 -4.05
N ILE A 30 20.79 -23.24 -2.86
CA ILE A 30 21.34 -23.72 -1.59
C ILE A 30 20.99 -25.21 -1.37
N ARG A 31 19.79 -25.65 -1.79
CA ARG A 31 19.35 -27.06 -1.73
C ARG A 31 20.17 -27.99 -2.63
N ASN A 32 20.58 -27.51 -3.80
CA ASN A 32 21.49 -28.26 -4.67
C ASN A 32 22.89 -28.38 -4.05
N LYS A 33 23.30 -27.38 -3.27
CA LYS A 33 24.61 -27.35 -2.60
C LYS A 33 24.65 -28.21 -1.33
N TYR A 34 23.58 -28.23 -0.54
CA TYR A 34 23.49 -29.01 0.71
C TYR A 34 22.39 -30.06 0.60
N LYS A 35 22.78 -31.33 0.53
CA LYS A 35 21.85 -32.46 0.52
C LYS A 35 21.27 -32.75 1.91
N ASP A 36 21.99 -32.38 2.95
CA ASP A 36 21.64 -32.60 4.34
C ASP A 36 20.81 -31.45 4.93
N ILE A 37 19.75 -31.81 5.65
CA ILE A 37 18.65 -30.91 6.03
C ILE A 37 19.08 -29.94 7.13
N GLU A 38 19.91 -30.41 8.07
CA GLU A 38 20.39 -29.58 9.19
C GLU A 38 21.37 -28.50 8.69
N ASN A 39 22.28 -28.91 7.82
CA ASN A 39 23.24 -28.02 7.16
C ASN A 39 22.55 -27.03 6.22
N LEU A 40 21.50 -27.45 5.51
CA LEU A 40 20.68 -26.57 4.69
C LEU A 40 19.99 -25.49 5.56
N ALA A 41 19.36 -25.89 6.66
CA ALA A 41 18.64 -24.97 7.55
C ALA A 41 19.58 -23.94 8.21
N LEU A 42 20.76 -24.38 8.67
CA LEU A 42 21.76 -23.49 9.26
C LEU A 42 22.26 -22.43 8.26
N ASN A 43 22.56 -22.84 7.03
CA ASN A 43 23.06 -21.92 6.01
C ASN A 43 21.96 -21.00 5.47
N MET A 44 20.72 -21.49 5.39
CA MET A 44 19.58 -20.69 4.98
C MET A 44 19.23 -19.62 6.00
N ASN A 45 19.30 -19.92 7.30
CA ASN A 45 19.11 -18.95 8.38
C ASN A 45 20.20 -17.86 8.41
N LYS A 46 21.44 -18.20 8.01
CA LYS A 46 22.52 -17.21 7.89
C LYS A 46 22.30 -16.22 6.74
N ILE A 47 21.71 -16.68 5.63
CA ILE A 47 21.52 -15.88 4.41
C ILE A 47 20.22 -15.06 4.50
N LEU A 48 19.18 -15.57 5.18
CA LEU A 48 17.90 -14.88 5.34
C LEU A 48 17.57 -14.67 6.84
N PRO A 49 18.25 -13.75 7.53
CA PRO A 49 17.96 -13.43 8.92
C PRO A 49 16.69 -12.57 9.01
N GLY A 50 15.52 -13.20 9.11
CA GLY A 50 14.27 -12.45 9.29
C GLY A 50 12.99 -13.30 9.32
N THR A 51 12.99 -14.51 8.78
CA THR A 51 11.80 -15.35 8.74
C THR A 51 11.77 -16.32 9.92
N GLN A 52 11.17 -15.89 11.03
CA GLN A 52 11.14 -16.65 12.29
C GLN A 52 10.33 -17.97 12.21
N LEU A 53 10.78 -18.94 13.03
CA LEU A 53 10.22 -20.23 13.48
C LEU A 53 9.01 -20.87 12.77
N VAL A 54 7.96 -20.12 12.45
CA VAL A 54 6.77 -20.60 11.73
C VAL A 54 7.16 -21.25 10.40
N LYS A 55 8.12 -20.65 9.65
CA LYS A 55 8.60 -21.25 8.40
C LYS A 55 9.34 -22.59 8.60
N ARG A 56 9.85 -22.93 9.80
CA ARG A 56 10.57 -24.20 10.06
C ARG A 56 9.64 -25.41 10.05
N VAL A 57 8.43 -25.28 10.61
CA VAL A 57 7.42 -26.36 10.63
C VAL A 57 6.86 -26.57 9.23
N TYR A 58 6.59 -25.49 8.50
CA TYR A 58 6.16 -25.57 7.10
C TYR A 58 7.26 -26.12 6.19
N PHE A 59 8.53 -25.80 6.47
CA PHE A 59 9.69 -26.31 5.73
C PHE A 59 9.88 -27.83 5.91
N LEU A 60 9.82 -28.33 7.14
CA LEU A 60 9.88 -29.77 7.41
C LEU A 60 8.71 -30.51 6.77
N LYS A 61 7.51 -29.91 6.79
CA LYS A 61 6.33 -30.47 6.14
C LYS A 61 6.46 -30.51 4.61
N TYR A 62 7.01 -29.45 4.00
CA TYR A 62 7.30 -29.39 2.57
C TYR A 62 8.34 -30.43 2.14
N LEU A 63 9.44 -30.57 2.88
CA LEU A 63 10.47 -31.56 2.58
C LEU A 63 9.94 -32.99 2.65
N ASN A 64 9.09 -33.28 3.63
CA ASN A 64 8.49 -34.60 3.78
C ASN A 64 7.51 -34.90 2.62
N LEU A 65 6.65 -33.94 2.27
CA LEU A 65 5.77 -34.05 1.10
C LEU A 65 6.54 -34.25 -0.21
N PHE A 66 7.64 -33.52 -0.40
CA PHE A 66 8.48 -33.66 -1.58
C PHE A 66 9.15 -35.03 -1.65
N GLN A 67 9.63 -35.56 -0.53
CA GLN A 67 10.23 -36.90 -0.47
C GLN A 67 9.21 -37.99 -0.81
N ILE A 68 7.96 -37.84 -0.36
CA ILE A 68 6.85 -38.73 -0.73
C ILE A 68 6.58 -38.67 -2.24
N LEU A 69 6.56 -37.48 -2.84
CA LEU A 69 6.36 -37.31 -4.29
C LEU A 69 7.49 -37.95 -5.11
N VAL A 70 8.74 -37.78 -4.68
CA VAL A 70 9.89 -38.43 -5.35
C VAL A 70 9.81 -39.95 -5.25
N GLN A 71 9.36 -40.49 -4.12
CA GLN A 71 9.12 -41.93 -3.98
C GLN A 71 7.94 -42.41 -4.83
N MET A 72 6.89 -41.60 -5.00
CA MET A 72 5.76 -41.93 -5.87
C MET A 72 6.14 -41.91 -7.35
N ASN A 73 6.91 -40.93 -7.82
CA ASN A 73 7.43 -40.94 -9.19
C ASN A 73 8.26 -42.21 -9.48
N LYS A 74 9.02 -42.72 -8.50
CA LYS A 74 9.72 -44.00 -8.63
C LYS A 74 8.78 -45.21 -8.66
N LYS A 75 7.65 -45.15 -7.96
CA LYS A 75 6.60 -46.19 -8.01
C LYS A 75 5.86 -46.16 -9.35
N ASP A 76 5.58 -44.97 -9.88
CA ASP A 76 4.97 -44.80 -11.21
C ASP A 76 5.93 -45.27 -12.31
N GLU A 77 7.22 -44.97 -12.19
CA GLU A 77 8.25 -45.49 -13.10
C GLU A 77 8.36 -47.02 -13.00
N ALA A 78 8.26 -47.59 -11.80
CA ALA A 78 8.23 -49.05 -11.61
C ALA A 78 6.95 -49.70 -12.17
N LEU A 79 5.80 -49.03 -12.04
CA LEU A 79 4.51 -49.45 -12.62
C LEU A 79 4.50 -49.38 -14.15
N GLU A 80 5.13 -48.36 -14.73
CA GLU A 80 5.31 -48.24 -16.18
C GLU A 80 6.29 -49.29 -16.71
N ARG A 81 7.40 -49.55 -16.00
CA ARG A 81 8.30 -50.67 -16.32
C ARG A 81 7.59 -52.03 -16.23
N TRP A 82 6.76 -52.24 -15.20
CA TRP A 82 5.96 -53.45 -15.08
C TRP A 82 4.90 -53.57 -16.18
N ARG A 83 4.24 -52.46 -16.56
CA ARG A 83 3.28 -52.45 -17.68
C ARG A 83 3.95 -52.78 -19.01
N ARG A 84 5.13 -52.22 -19.30
CA ARG A 84 5.92 -52.57 -20.49
C ARG A 84 6.38 -54.02 -20.51
N ALA A 85 6.90 -54.53 -19.39
CA ALA A 85 7.30 -55.92 -19.28
C ALA A 85 6.09 -56.88 -19.41
N LYS A 86 4.90 -56.45 -18.99
CA LYS A 86 3.66 -57.21 -19.16
C LYS A 86 3.17 -57.20 -20.60
N SER A 87 3.22 -56.06 -21.31
CA SER A 87 2.84 -55.99 -22.73
C SER A 87 3.78 -56.81 -23.61
N GLU A 88 5.10 -56.77 -23.37
CA GLU A 88 6.07 -57.60 -24.10
C GLU A 88 5.83 -59.11 -23.89
N ASN A 89 5.39 -59.52 -22.69
CA ASN A 89 5.05 -60.92 -22.40
C ASN A 89 3.69 -61.36 -22.96
N THR A 90 2.73 -60.44 -23.17
CA THR A 90 1.46 -60.76 -23.84
C THR A 90 1.62 -60.82 -25.36
N ASP A 91 2.43 -59.94 -25.95
CA ASP A 91 2.71 -59.96 -27.39
C ASP A 91 3.50 -61.21 -27.82
N GLN A 92 4.26 -61.81 -26.89
CA GLN A 92 4.92 -63.11 -27.09
C GLN A 92 4.00 -64.31 -26.88
N LYS A 93 2.91 -64.19 -26.10
CA LYS A 93 1.96 -65.30 -25.85
C LYS A 93 0.76 -65.33 -26.80
N ASP A 94 0.35 -64.17 -27.33
CA ASP A 94 -0.77 -64.08 -28.27
C ASP A 94 -0.39 -64.53 -29.70
N ASN A 95 0.89 -64.80 -29.97
CA ASN A 95 1.33 -65.45 -31.21
C ASN A 95 1.24 -67.00 -31.19
N GLU A 96 0.91 -67.63 -30.05
CA GLU A 96 0.90 -69.11 -29.94
C GLU A 96 -0.41 -69.75 -29.48
N ILE A 97 -1.49 -69.00 -29.16
CA ILE A 97 -2.72 -69.61 -28.61
C ILE A 97 -3.95 -69.34 -29.47
N ASN A 98 -4.17 -70.30 -30.37
CA ASN A 98 -5.38 -70.66 -31.11
C ASN A 98 -6.71 -70.35 -30.38
N ASP A 99 -7.50 -69.44 -30.95
CA ASP A 99 -8.70 -68.82 -30.35
C ASP A 99 -9.99 -69.68 -30.40
N ASN A 100 -9.93 -70.90 -30.96
CA ASN A 100 -11.13 -71.66 -31.27
C ASN A 100 -11.65 -72.60 -30.16
N ASN A 101 -11.00 -72.72 -28.99
CA ASN A 101 -11.35 -73.76 -28.01
C ASN A 101 -11.92 -73.28 -26.66
N ARG A 102 -12.08 -71.96 -26.45
CA ARG A 102 -12.56 -71.43 -25.16
C ARG A 102 -14.09 -71.38 -25.01
N ASN A 103 -14.85 -71.38 -26.10
CA ASN A 103 -16.29 -71.19 -26.05
C ASN A 103 -17.11 -72.49 -25.93
N ALA A 104 -16.53 -73.65 -26.27
CA ALA A 104 -17.23 -74.94 -26.19
C ALA A 104 -17.25 -75.55 -24.78
N VAL A 105 -16.22 -75.31 -23.96
CA VAL A 105 -16.08 -75.96 -22.65
C VAL A 105 -16.92 -75.28 -21.55
N LYS A 106 -17.27 -74.00 -21.71
CA LYS A 106 -18.02 -73.25 -20.66
C LYS A 106 -19.51 -73.59 -20.60
N ASN A 107 -20.10 -74.13 -21.67
CA ASN A 107 -21.56 -74.35 -21.74
C ASN A 107 -22.02 -75.76 -21.29
N MET A 108 -21.11 -76.67 -20.93
CA MET A 108 -21.49 -78.05 -20.52
C MET A 108 -21.58 -78.30 -19.01
N LEU A 109 -21.19 -77.35 -18.14
CA LEU A 109 -20.91 -77.68 -16.72
C LEU A 109 -21.85 -77.07 -15.67
N PHE A 110 -22.94 -76.41 -16.05
CA PHE A 110 -23.90 -75.89 -15.05
C PHE A 110 -25.34 -76.14 -15.46
N LYS A 111 -25.84 -77.35 -15.18
CA LYS A 111 -27.27 -77.57 -14.90
C LYS A 111 -27.42 -77.67 -13.37
N PRO A 112 -27.81 -76.60 -12.66
CA PRO A 112 -28.09 -76.70 -11.24
C PRO A 112 -29.47 -77.33 -11.09
N THR A 113 -29.52 -78.61 -10.78
CA THR A 113 -30.77 -79.30 -10.38
C THR A 113 -30.82 -79.42 -8.86
N ASP A 114 -30.63 -78.29 -8.16
CA ASP A 114 -30.82 -78.21 -6.71
C ASP A 114 -31.61 -76.94 -6.37
N ARG A 115 -32.88 -77.13 -5.99
CA ARG A 115 -33.77 -76.03 -5.56
C ARG A 115 -33.14 -75.21 -4.41
N SER A 116 -32.37 -75.85 -3.55
CA SER A 116 -31.63 -75.21 -2.44
C SER A 116 -30.56 -74.20 -2.92
N VAL A 117 -29.91 -74.45 -4.05
CA VAL A 117 -28.90 -73.54 -4.61
C VAL A 117 -29.57 -72.30 -5.21
N HIS A 118 -30.72 -72.48 -5.86
CA HIS A 118 -31.50 -71.36 -6.40
C HIS A 118 -32.05 -70.45 -5.30
N GLU A 119 -32.54 -71.01 -4.20
CA GLU A 119 -32.99 -70.24 -3.03
C GLU A 119 -31.84 -69.46 -2.38
N LYS A 120 -30.67 -70.08 -2.20
CA LYS A 120 -29.47 -69.37 -1.68
C LYS A 120 -29.02 -68.24 -2.61
N ILE A 121 -29.06 -68.44 -3.92
CA ILE A 121 -28.74 -67.39 -4.90
C ILE A 121 -29.78 -66.26 -4.86
N ALA A 122 -31.07 -66.59 -4.71
CA ALA A 122 -32.13 -65.59 -4.60
C ALA A 122 -31.98 -64.74 -3.33
N LEU A 123 -31.72 -65.38 -2.18
CA LEU A 123 -31.43 -64.69 -0.92
C LEU A 123 -30.18 -63.81 -1.03
N TRP A 124 -29.10 -64.30 -1.61
CA TRP A 124 -27.88 -63.52 -1.83
C TRP A 124 -28.11 -62.32 -2.76
N ARG A 125 -28.91 -62.47 -3.82
CA ARG A 125 -29.29 -61.36 -4.71
C ARG A 125 -30.13 -60.33 -3.97
N ALA A 126 -31.11 -60.76 -3.17
CA ALA A 126 -31.93 -59.86 -2.36
C ALA A 126 -31.10 -59.11 -1.31
N GLU A 127 -30.17 -59.78 -0.63
CA GLU A 127 -29.24 -59.16 0.31
C GLU A 127 -28.32 -58.15 -0.37
N LYS A 128 -27.78 -58.49 -1.55
CA LYS A 128 -26.96 -57.57 -2.35
C LYS A 128 -27.73 -56.35 -2.81
N GLU A 129 -28.99 -56.52 -3.24
CA GLU A 129 -29.83 -55.41 -3.67
C GLU A 129 -30.20 -54.52 -2.48
N ALA A 130 -30.57 -55.09 -1.35
CA ALA A 130 -30.84 -54.35 -0.12
C ALA A 130 -29.63 -53.54 0.34
N LYS A 131 -28.42 -54.14 0.28
CA LYS A 131 -27.17 -53.43 0.61
C LYS A 131 -26.89 -52.28 -0.36
N ARG A 132 -27.13 -52.47 -1.66
CA ARG A 132 -26.97 -51.40 -2.66
C ARG A 132 -27.96 -50.25 -2.42
N GLN A 133 -29.21 -50.56 -2.10
CA GLN A 133 -30.23 -49.56 -1.78
C GLN A 133 -29.85 -48.77 -0.52
N GLN A 134 -29.36 -49.45 0.53
CA GLN A 134 -28.85 -48.77 1.74
C GLN A 134 -27.67 -47.85 1.44
N GLU A 135 -26.72 -48.29 0.61
CA GLU A 135 -25.57 -47.47 0.18
C GLU A 135 -26.02 -46.25 -0.63
N GLN A 136 -26.97 -46.41 -1.55
CA GLN A 136 -27.54 -45.29 -2.31
C GLN A 136 -28.26 -44.27 -1.41
N ILE A 137 -29.06 -44.73 -0.44
CA ILE A 137 -29.72 -43.85 0.52
C ILE A 137 -28.68 -43.09 1.36
N TYR A 138 -27.64 -43.79 1.82
CA TYR A 138 -26.56 -43.18 2.58
C TYR A 138 -25.81 -42.12 1.76
N GLU A 139 -25.47 -42.41 0.52
CA GLU A 139 -24.84 -41.45 -0.40
C GLU A 139 -25.72 -40.23 -0.67
N GLN A 140 -27.03 -40.43 -0.87
CA GLN A 140 -27.99 -39.34 -1.05
C GLN A 140 -28.05 -38.45 0.19
N MET A 141 -28.12 -39.03 1.39
CA MET A 141 -28.08 -38.26 2.64
C MET A 141 -26.78 -37.48 2.81
N GLN A 142 -25.63 -38.05 2.45
CA GLN A 142 -24.35 -37.33 2.51
C GLN A 142 -24.29 -36.17 1.52
N LYS A 143 -24.74 -36.39 0.27
CA LYS A 143 -24.82 -35.33 -0.75
C LYS A 143 -25.75 -34.20 -0.30
N GLU A 144 -26.92 -34.53 0.24
CA GLU A 144 -27.85 -33.54 0.75
C GLU A 144 -27.25 -32.74 1.91
N ARG A 145 -26.54 -33.41 2.83
CA ARG A 145 -25.83 -32.75 3.93
C ARG A 145 -24.76 -31.78 3.42
N LEU A 146 -23.94 -32.17 2.45
CA LEU A 146 -22.94 -31.29 1.85
C LEU A 146 -23.59 -30.09 1.16
N ASN A 147 -24.65 -30.32 0.38
CA ASN A 147 -25.37 -29.25 -0.32
C ASN A 147 -25.95 -28.24 0.67
N ARG A 148 -26.53 -28.69 1.79
CA ARG A 148 -27.04 -27.80 2.85
C ARG A 148 -25.92 -26.91 3.43
N VAL A 149 -24.76 -27.49 3.73
CA VAL A 149 -23.61 -26.73 4.25
C VAL A 149 -23.09 -25.72 3.21
N GLU A 150 -23.05 -26.10 1.94
CA GLU A 150 -22.62 -25.21 0.86
C GLU A 150 -23.61 -24.05 0.62
N ASP A 151 -24.90 -24.33 0.66
CA ASP A 151 -25.96 -23.33 0.54
C ASP A 151 -25.94 -22.34 1.71
N GLU A 152 -25.74 -22.83 2.95
CA GLU A 152 -25.56 -21.96 4.12
C GLU A 152 -24.32 -21.08 3.97
N ARG A 153 -23.20 -21.65 3.55
CA ARG A 153 -21.97 -20.89 3.27
C ARG A 153 -22.20 -19.82 2.21
N ARG A 154 -22.93 -20.15 1.14
CA ARG A 154 -23.28 -19.21 0.06
C ARG A 154 -24.15 -18.08 0.58
N ARG A 155 -25.19 -18.39 1.36
CA ARG A 155 -26.07 -17.40 1.99
C ARG A 155 -25.31 -16.45 2.91
N LEU A 156 -24.42 -16.98 3.76
CA LEU A 156 -23.57 -16.16 4.63
C LEU A 156 -22.64 -15.25 3.81
N HIS A 157 -22.05 -15.78 2.73
CA HIS A 157 -21.20 -14.98 1.85
C HIS A 157 -21.97 -13.85 1.16
N GLU A 158 -23.19 -14.11 0.69
CA GLU A 158 -24.06 -13.10 0.09
C GLU A 158 -24.49 -12.03 1.10
N GLN A 159 -24.83 -12.43 2.34
CA GLN A 159 -25.15 -11.49 3.42
C GLN A 159 -23.96 -10.60 3.74
N LEU A 160 -22.75 -11.19 3.86
CA LEU A 160 -21.52 -10.43 4.08
C LEU A 160 -21.27 -9.45 2.92
N LYS A 161 -21.42 -9.90 1.67
CA LYS A 161 -21.25 -9.05 0.49
C LYS A 161 -22.22 -7.86 0.51
N LYS A 162 -23.49 -8.09 0.87
CA LYS A 162 -24.50 -7.02 1.02
C LYS A 162 -24.12 -6.04 2.14
N SER A 163 -23.67 -6.55 3.28
CA SER A 163 -23.21 -5.73 4.41
C SER A 163 -22.01 -4.84 4.03
N VAL A 164 -21.02 -5.41 3.35
CA VAL A 164 -19.85 -4.67 2.85
C VAL A 164 -20.24 -3.63 1.81
N ALA A 165 -21.17 -3.95 0.90
CA ALA A 165 -21.65 -2.99 -0.09
C ALA A 165 -22.35 -1.81 0.58
N LYS A 166 -23.23 -2.07 1.55
CA LYS A 166 -23.91 -1.04 2.34
C LYS A 166 -22.91 -0.16 3.11
N TRP A 167 -21.93 -0.77 3.77
CA TRP A 167 -20.88 -0.02 4.46
C TRP A 167 -20.05 0.87 3.52
N LYS A 168 -19.74 0.39 2.31
CA LYS A 168 -19.03 1.22 1.30
C LYS A 168 -19.86 2.42 0.87
N GLU A 169 -21.16 2.24 0.66
CA GLU A 169 -22.09 3.31 0.30
C GLU A 169 -22.25 4.32 1.44
N GLU A 170 -22.44 3.86 2.68
CA GLU A 170 -22.50 4.72 3.86
C GLU A 170 -21.20 5.51 4.08
N LYS A 171 -20.05 4.85 3.88
CA LYS A 171 -18.74 5.52 3.98
C LYS A 171 -18.59 6.61 2.93
N LEU A 172 -18.96 6.32 1.68
CA LEU A 172 -18.87 7.29 0.58
C LEU A 172 -19.80 8.48 0.80
N THR A 173 -21.05 8.23 1.19
CA THR A 173 -22.02 9.30 1.45
C THR A 173 -21.59 10.16 2.64
N LYS A 174 -21.05 9.55 3.70
CA LYS A 174 -20.46 10.27 4.84
C LYS A 174 -19.30 11.17 4.41
N GLU A 175 -18.34 10.63 3.65
CA GLU A 175 -17.19 11.40 3.15
C GLU A 175 -17.62 12.58 2.26
N GLN A 176 -18.61 12.37 1.39
CA GLN A 176 -19.18 13.43 0.56
C GLN A 176 -19.87 14.52 1.41
N SER A 177 -20.62 14.11 2.43
CA SER A 177 -21.30 15.04 3.34
C SER A 177 -20.32 15.86 4.17
N GLU A 178 -19.25 15.24 4.68
CA GLU A 178 -18.19 15.92 5.44
C GLU A 178 -17.44 16.92 4.55
N LYS A 179 -17.15 16.53 3.30
CA LYS A 179 -16.52 17.43 2.33
C LYS A 179 -17.40 18.63 2.02
N LEU A 180 -18.69 18.42 1.76
CA LEU A 180 -19.63 19.51 1.50
C LEU A 180 -19.76 20.44 2.71
N GLN A 181 -19.86 19.87 3.92
CA GLN A 181 -19.93 20.66 5.15
C GLN A 181 -18.67 21.51 5.33
N LYS A 182 -17.49 20.94 5.06
CA LYS A 182 -16.22 21.67 5.12
C LYS A 182 -16.18 22.82 4.10
N GLU A 183 -16.60 22.58 2.86
CA GLU A 183 -16.68 23.63 1.83
C GLU A 183 -17.62 24.77 2.23
N ILE A 184 -18.78 24.45 2.83
CA ILE A 184 -19.72 25.45 3.34
C ILE A 184 -19.09 26.27 4.47
N MET A 185 -18.43 25.62 5.42
CA MET A 185 -17.76 26.30 6.54
C MET A 185 -16.64 27.20 6.05
N GLU A 186 -15.78 26.73 5.15
CA GLU A 186 -14.70 27.52 4.56
C GLU A 186 -15.23 28.72 3.76
N TYR A 187 -16.33 28.54 3.03
CA TYR A 187 -16.98 29.63 2.31
C TYR A 187 -17.52 30.70 3.27
N GLN A 188 -18.18 30.30 4.35
CA GLN A 188 -18.67 31.21 5.39
C GLN A 188 -17.52 31.95 6.07
N GLU A 189 -16.45 31.25 6.46
CA GLU A 189 -15.27 31.86 7.08
C GLU A 189 -14.62 32.87 6.14
N ARG A 190 -14.47 32.52 4.84
CA ARG A 190 -13.94 33.44 3.83
C ARG A 190 -14.79 34.69 3.69
N LYS A 191 -16.12 34.55 3.73
CA LYS A 191 -17.06 35.69 3.66
C LYS A 191 -16.93 36.59 4.88
N ILE A 192 -16.83 36.02 6.08
CA ILE A 192 -16.64 36.77 7.33
C ILE A 192 -15.31 37.52 7.29
N ARG A 193 -14.21 36.82 6.96
CA ARG A 193 -12.87 37.42 6.86
C ARG A 193 -12.82 38.56 5.83
N ALA A 194 -13.48 38.39 4.69
CA ALA A 194 -13.57 39.45 3.67
C ALA A 194 -14.38 40.66 4.17
N ALA A 195 -15.46 40.43 4.91
CA ALA A 195 -16.25 41.51 5.51
C ALA A 195 -15.45 42.29 6.56
N GLU A 196 -14.72 41.59 7.44
CA GLU A 196 -13.83 42.19 8.44
C GLU A 196 -12.69 42.98 7.80
N ALA A 197 -12.03 42.41 6.77
CA ALA A 197 -10.99 43.11 6.03
C ALA A 197 -11.52 44.40 5.37
N ASN A 198 -12.68 44.32 4.71
CA ASN A 198 -13.32 45.49 4.11
C ASN A 198 -13.71 46.55 5.16
N HIS A 199 -14.14 46.12 6.35
CA HIS A 199 -14.44 47.03 7.45
C HIS A 199 -13.17 47.77 7.93
N MET A 200 -12.05 47.06 8.05
CA MET A 200 -10.77 47.64 8.41
C MET A 200 -10.26 48.62 7.33
N ILE A 201 -10.36 48.25 6.05
CA ILE A 201 -10.00 49.13 4.93
C ILE A 201 -10.80 50.43 4.99
N LYS A 202 -12.12 50.35 5.19
CA LYS A 202 -12.98 51.55 5.33
C LYS A 202 -12.58 52.42 6.51
N ARG A 203 -12.20 51.83 7.65
CA ARG A 203 -11.70 52.58 8.81
C ARG A 203 -10.40 53.32 8.50
N PHE A 204 -9.46 52.67 7.84
CA PHE A 204 -8.20 53.31 7.44
C PHE A 204 -8.43 54.43 6.44
N GLN A 205 -9.28 54.21 5.43
CA GLN A 205 -9.66 55.25 4.46
C GLN A 205 -10.27 56.48 5.15
N ALA A 206 -11.17 56.27 6.11
CA ALA A 206 -11.76 57.38 6.87
C ALA A 206 -10.71 58.16 7.69
N GLN A 207 -9.71 57.46 8.27
CA GLN A 207 -8.61 58.11 8.99
C GLN A 207 -7.69 58.90 8.04
N ASP A 208 -7.37 58.32 6.88
CA ASP A 208 -6.57 58.96 5.84
C ASP A 208 -7.27 60.21 5.30
N ASP A 209 -8.59 60.16 5.07
CA ASP A 209 -9.38 61.31 4.63
C ASP A 209 -9.29 62.47 5.64
N ILE A 210 -9.44 62.17 6.95
CA ILE A 210 -9.26 63.16 8.02
C ILE A 210 -7.84 63.73 8.00
N PHE A 211 -6.83 62.88 7.84
CA PHE A 211 -5.44 63.30 7.77
C PHE A 211 -5.17 64.21 6.56
N ILE A 212 -5.67 63.86 5.38
CA ILE A 212 -5.56 64.65 4.14
C ILE A 212 -6.21 66.01 4.32
N VAL A 213 -7.41 66.08 4.91
CA VAL A 213 -8.10 67.35 5.20
C VAL A 213 -7.26 68.22 6.15
N LYS A 214 -6.72 67.64 7.23
CA LYS A 214 -5.84 68.35 8.17
C LYS A 214 -4.57 68.87 7.50
N MET A 215 -3.95 68.07 6.64
CA MET A 215 -2.78 68.45 5.85
C MET A 215 -3.08 69.62 4.91
N LYS A 216 -4.23 69.58 4.20
CA LYS A 216 -4.66 70.67 3.32
C LYS A 216 -4.91 71.96 4.10
N HIS A 217 -5.56 71.88 5.26
CA HIS A 217 -5.81 73.04 6.13
C HIS A 217 -4.53 73.68 6.64
N ASN A 218 -3.58 72.86 7.11
CA ASN A 218 -2.28 73.34 7.58
C ASN A 218 -1.48 74.02 6.45
N LYS A 219 -1.46 73.44 5.24
CA LYS A 219 -0.85 74.07 4.07
C LYS A 219 -1.48 75.41 3.71
N LEU A 220 -2.79 75.57 3.90
CA LEU A 220 -3.49 76.84 3.67
C LEU A 220 -3.10 77.88 4.73
N LYS A 221 -3.00 77.46 6.01
CA LYS A 221 -2.53 78.32 7.11
C LYS A 221 -1.10 78.80 6.91
N GLU A 222 -0.17 77.90 6.56
CA GLU A 222 1.22 78.28 6.29
C GLU A 222 1.33 79.28 5.14
N LYS A 223 0.53 79.13 4.07
CA LYS A 223 0.49 80.12 2.98
C LYS A 223 -0.01 81.50 3.42
N ASN A 224 -0.92 81.55 4.39
CA ASN A 224 -1.47 82.80 4.91
C ASN A 224 -0.57 83.45 5.98
N GLU A 225 0.17 82.66 6.76
CA GLU A 225 1.04 83.14 7.85
C GLU A 225 2.45 83.51 7.37
N VAL A 226 2.96 82.92 6.28
CA VAL A 226 4.27 83.28 5.70
C VAL A 226 4.14 84.56 4.86
N LYS A 227 3.79 85.68 5.50
CA LYS A 227 4.29 86.99 5.07
C LYS A 227 5.76 87.04 5.45
N ARG A 228 6.64 86.49 4.61
CA ARG A 228 8.08 86.77 4.72
C ARG A 228 8.22 88.28 4.73
N SER A 229 8.51 88.84 5.91
CA SER A 229 8.98 90.21 6.00
C SER A 229 10.24 90.24 5.16
N LYS A 230 10.15 90.79 3.94
CA LYS A 230 11.33 91.04 3.12
C LYS A 230 12.16 91.96 4.00
N SER A 231 13.18 91.41 4.66
CA SER A 231 14.20 92.21 5.30
C SER A 231 14.94 92.89 4.16
N SER A 232 14.38 94.00 3.68
CA SER A 232 14.99 94.93 2.74
C SER A 232 16.09 95.66 3.49
N TYR A 233 17.08 94.93 3.99
CA TYR A 233 18.32 95.53 4.38
C TYR A 233 19.08 95.74 3.08
N ILE A 234 18.95 96.95 2.53
CA ILE A 234 19.77 97.41 1.41
C ILE A 234 21.18 97.56 1.97
N ALA A 235 21.95 96.48 1.89
CA ALA A 235 23.37 96.52 2.23
C ALA A 235 24.08 97.32 1.13
N ASN A 236 24.63 98.48 1.49
CA ASN A 236 25.46 99.25 0.57
C ASN A 236 26.64 98.41 0.10
N ARG A 237 26.95 98.50 -1.20
CA ARG A 237 28.03 97.73 -1.83
C ARG A 237 29.37 98.28 -1.37
N ASP A 238 29.96 97.66 -0.37
CA ASP A 238 31.32 97.94 0.11
C ASP A 238 32.32 97.04 -0.64
N PRO A 239 33.15 97.58 -1.55
CA PRO A 239 34.12 96.81 -2.32
C PRO A 239 35.26 96.25 -1.47
N GLU A 240 35.57 96.84 -0.31
CA GLU A 240 36.61 96.31 0.60
C GLU A 240 36.12 95.16 1.47
N ARG A 241 34.80 94.98 1.60
CA ARG A 241 34.21 93.92 2.45
C ARG A 241 34.63 92.52 2.03
N ILE A 242 34.94 92.31 0.74
CA ILE A 242 35.42 91.03 0.22
C ILE A 242 36.82 90.69 0.77
N LEU A 243 37.65 91.69 1.03
CA LEU A 243 39.02 91.54 1.51
C LEU A 243 39.09 91.45 3.04
N LYS A 244 38.01 91.79 3.75
CA LYS A 244 37.95 91.73 5.21
C LYS A 244 37.38 90.38 5.65
N PRO A 245 38.11 89.59 6.46
CA PRO A 245 37.57 88.34 7.00
C PRO A 245 36.30 88.63 7.81
N THR A 246 35.32 87.73 7.69
CA THR A 246 34.09 87.87 8.47
C THR A 246 34.40 87.77 9.97
N LYS A 247 33.59 88.42 10.82
CA LYS A 247 33.74 88.33 12.29
C LYS A 247 33.81 86.87 12.78
N GLN A 248 33.07 85.98 12.12
CA GLN A 248 33.08 84.56 12.42
C GLN A 248 34.36 83.85 12.00
N TRP A 249 35.00 84.27 10.89
CA TRP A 249 36.33 83.81 10.50
C TRP A 249 37.37 84.21 11.55
N LEU A 250 37.37 85.49 11.96
CA LEU A 250 38.25 85.97 13.02
C LEU A 250 38.04 85.17 14.31
N LEU A 251 36.80 84.93 14.75
CA LEU A 251 36.53 84.12 15.94
C LEU A 251 37.07 82.68 15.86
N ARG A 252 37.14 82.09 14.66
CA ARG A 252 37.71 80.74 14.45
C ARG A 252 39.23 80.73 14.46
N THR A 253 39.87 81.82 14.02
CA THR A 253 41.33 81.92 13.90
C THR A 253 42.00 82.62 15.07
N SER A 254 41.25 83.32 15.92
CA SER A 254 41.79 84.11 17.05
C SER A 254 41.98 83.32 18.35
N LYS A 255 41.83 81.99 18.32
CA LYS A 255 42.12 81.12 19.46
C LYS A 255 43.13 80.06 19.04
N ASP A 256 44.24 80.06 19.76
CA ASP A 256 45.40 79.20 19.62
C ASP A 256 45.03 77.72 19.44
N ASN A 257 45.21 77.20 18.22
CA ASN A 257 45.42 75.78 17.97
C ASN A 257 46.88 75.55 17.56
N PHE A 258 47.80 76.16 18.31
CA PHE A 258 49.22 75.80 18.30
C PHE A 258 49.57 75.46 19.74
N MET A 259 49.74 74.15 20.00
CA MET A 259 50.12 73.54 21.28
C MET A 259 49.01 73.50 22.35
N ASP A 260 48.14 72.50 22.30
CA ASP A 260 48.28 71.40 23.25
C ASP A 260 47.42 70.18 22.91
N SER A 261 48.00 69.04 23.25
CA SER A 261 47.52 67.69 22.95
C SER A 261 46.25 67.33 23.73
N GLN A 262 45.47 66.45 23.11
CA GLN A 262 44.37 65.63 23.63
C GLN A 262 42.93 66.07 23.35
N VAL A 263 42.11 65.03 23.13
CA VAL A 263 40.65 64.91 22.93
C VAL A 263 40.09 65.12 21.50
N PRO A 264 39.07 64.33 21.10
CA PRO A 264 39.26 63.23 20.16
C PRO A 264 38.48 63.44 18.86
N VAL A 265 38.98 62.82 17.79
CA VAL A 265 38.36 62.83 16.46
C VAL A 265 36.96 62.21 16.54
N PHE A 266 35.93 63.03 16.35
CA PHE A 266 34.55 62.57 16.17
C PHE A 266 34.45 61.91 14.78
N VAL A 267 34.58 60.59 14.74
CA VAL A 267 34.37 59.80 13.52
C VAL A 267 32.88 59.72 13.24
N SER A 268 32.41 60.37 12.18
CA SER A 268 31.03 60.22 11.70
C SER A 268 30.81 58.79 11.20
N ASN A 269 29.98 58.04 11.92
CA ASN A 269 29.65 56.66 11.58
C ASN A 269 28.64 56.65 10.42
N VAL A 270 29.13 56.67 9.18
CA VAL A 270 28.30 56.57 7.96
C VAL A 270 27.91 55.11 7.74
N ARG A 271 26.90 54.63 8.48
CA ARG A 271 26.27 53.32 8.23
C ARG A 271 24.76 53.42 8.26
N THR A 272 24.18 54.21 7.36
CA THR A 272 22.76 54.07 6.96
C THR A 272 22.57 54.76 5.60
N ILE A 273 22.97 54.08 4.53
CA ILE A 273 22.42 54.33 3.20
C ILE A 273 21.49 53.15 2.89
N PRO A 274 20.20 53.35 2.63
CA PRO A 274 19.31 52.28 2.20
C PRO A 274 19.71 51.87 0.79
N LYS A 275 19.92 50.56 0.59
CA LYS A 275 20.22 49.99 -0.72
C LYS A 275 18.97 50.14 -1.61
N LEU A 276 19.18 50.70 -2.81
CA LEU A 276 18.26 50.60 -3.95
C LEU A 276 18.33 49.19 -4.54
#